data_AF-A0A838UDQ1-F1
#
_entry.id   AF-A0A838UDQ1-F1
#
_cell.length_a   1.000
_cell.length_b   1.000
_cell.length_c   1.000
_cell.angle_alpha   90.00
_cell.angle_beta   90.00
_cell.angle_gamma   90.00
#
_symmetry.space_group_name_H-M   'P 1'
#
loop_
_entity.id
_entity.type
_entity.pdbx_description
1 polymer ?
#
loop_
_entity_poly.entity_id
_entity_poly.type
_entity_poly.pdbx_seq_one_letter_code
_entity_poly.pdbx_strand_id
1 'polypeptide(L)'
;MNCKHCNNSVPDDAKFCMKCGKEQIVPQAKVEEPVKQKSFKLDMSKEANRRGLMGIGFLILLKVLGPLVGSYLIAGIILGVLFAVIDYSAKKS
;
A
#
# COMPACT_ATOMS: atom_id res chain seq x y z
N MET A 1 3.02 -29.34 -20.57
CA MET A 1 4.45 -29.43 -20.97
C MET A 1 5.39 -29.37 -19.76
N ASN A 2 6.67 -29.73 -19.90
CA ASN A 2 7.65 -29.60 -18.81
C ASN A 2 8.42 -28.27 -18.90
N CYS A 3 8.71 -27.66 -17.75
CA CYS A 3 9.54 -26.46 -17.70
C CYS A 3 10.96 -26.74 -18.15
N LYS A 4 11.48 -25.99 -19.12
CA LYS A 4 12.88 -26.13 -19.60
C LYS A 4 13.93 -25.78 -18.54
N HIS A 5 13.55 -25.10 -17.47
CA HIS A 5 14.48 -24.67 -16.42
C HIS A 5 14.50 -25.56 -15.18
N CYS A 6 13.40 -26.25 -14.85
CA CYS A 6 13.31 -27.08 -13.64
C CYS A 6 12.66 -28.44 -13.86
N ASN A 7 12.29 -28.76 -15.11
CA ASN A 7 11.63 -30.00 -15.53
C ASN A 7 10.30 -30.33 -14.85
N ASN A 8 9.77 -29.46 -14.00
CA ASN A 8 8.46 -29.66 -13.39
C ASN A 8 7.35 -29.61 -14.45
N SER A 9 6.26 -30.35 -14.21
CA SER A 9 5.06 -30.29 -15.03
C SER A 9 4.42 -28.90 -14.92
N VAL A 10 4.09 -28.30 -16.06
CA VAL A 10 3.49 -26.97 -16.20
C VAL A 10 2.37 -27.06 -17.24
N PRO A 11 1.21 -26.43 -17.01
CA PRO A 11 0.14 -26.44 -18.00
C PRO A 11 0.59 -25.75 -19.30
N ASP A 12 0.07 -26.20 -20.43
CA ASP A 12 0.50 -25.73 -21.75
C ASP A 12 0.15 -24.25 -22.01
N ASP A 13 -0.80 -23.70 -21.24
CA ASP A 13 -1.21 -22.29 -21.30
C ASP A 13 -0.51 -21.39 -20.26
N ALA A 14 0.36 -21.95 -19.42
CA ALA A 14 1.05 -21.16 -18.40
C ALA A 14 2.20 -20.35 -18.98
N LYS A 15 2.10 -19.02 -18.85
CA LYS A 15 3.16 -18.06 -19.21
C LYS A 15 4.38 -18.13 -18.30
N PHE A 16 4.24 -18.71 -17.10
CA PHE A 16 5.31 -18.82 -16.10
C PHE A 16 5.22 -20.14 -15.34
N CYS A 17 6.37 -20.68 -14.94
CA CYS A 17 6.43 -21.86 -14.09
C CYS A 17 6.09 -21.50 -12.64
N MET A 18 5.02 -22.08 -12.10
CA MET A 18 4.61 -21.86 -10.69
C MET A 18 5.60 -22.41 -9.66
N LYS A 19 6.55 -23.27 -10.06
CA LYS A 19 7.57 -23.83 -9.16
C LYS A 19 8.87 -23.05 -9.15
N CYS A 20 9.36 -22.60 -10.30
CA CYS A 20 10.65 -21.91 -10.39
C CYS A 20 10.54 -20.42 -10.74
N GLY A 21 9.34 -19.91 -11.01
CA GLY A 21 9.07 -18.50 -11.31
C GLY A 21 9.54 -18.03 -12.69
N LYS A 22 10.17 -18.89 -13.49
CA LYS A 22 10.67 -18.51 -14.83
C LYS A 22 9.57 -18.55 -15.88
N GLU A 23 9.66 -17.60 -16.79
CA GLU A 23 8.77 -17.49 -17.95
C GLU A 23 8.89 -18.71 -18.86
N GLN A 24 7.78 -19.05 -19.50
CA GLN A 24 7.70 -20.14 -20.46
C GLN A 24 7.33 -19.56 -21.82
N ILE A 25 8.10 -19.97 -22.83
CA ILE A 25 7.82 -19.60 -24.21
C ILE A 25 6.73 -20.54 -24.71
N VAL A 26 5.46 -20.17 -24.48
CA VAL A 26 4.30 -20.91 -24.96
C VAL A 26 3.90 -20.42 -26.35
N PRO A 27 3.91 -21.27 -27.39
CA PRO A 27 3.35 -20.94 -28.69
C PRO A 27 1.83 -20.75 -28.53
N GLN A 28 1.33 -19.54 -28.75
CA GLN A 28 -0.10 -19.21 -28.68
C GLN A 28 -0.84 -19.91 -29.82
N ALA A 29 -1.25 -21.15 -29.61
CA ALA A 29 -2.12 -21.88 -30.52
C ALA A 29 -3.58 -21.69 -30.09
N LYS A 30 -4.22 -20.69 -30.73
CA LYS A 30 -5.65 -20.66 -31.04
C LYS A 30 -6.62 -20.67 -29.85
N VAL A 31 -6.84 -19.50 -29.26
CA VAL A 31 -8.16 -19.13 -28.71
C VAL A 31 -8.86 -18.30 -29.79
N GLU A 32 -9.98 -18.82 -30.28
CA GLU A 32 -10.84 -18.16 -31.28
C GLU A 32 -11.51 -16.91 -30.66
N GLU A 33 -11.32 -15.77 -31.33
CA GLU A 33 -12.06 -14.50 -31.30
C GLU A 33 -12.12 -13.61 -30.02
N PRO A 34 -12.11 -12.26 -30.19
CA PRO A 34 -11.59 -11.33 -29.19
C PRO A 34 -12.64 -10.91 -28.17
N VAL A 35 -12.65 -11.52 -26.98
CA VAL A 35 -13.22 -10.84 -25.82
C VAL A 35 -12.23 -9.76 -25.37
N LYS A 36 -12.57 -8.53 -25.76
CA LYS A 36 -11.98 -7.26 -25.33
C LYS A 36 -11.95 -7.15 -23.80
N GLN A 37 -10.98 -7.76 -23.14
CA GLN A 37 -10.62 -7.41 -21.77
C GLN A 37 -9.52 -6.36 -21.83
N LYS A 38 -10.00 -5.12 -21.72
CA LYS A 38 -9.25 -3.90 -21.45
C LYS A 38 -7.95 -4.22 -20.71
N SER A 39 -6.84 -3.84 -21.33
CA SER A 39 -5.64 -3.43 -20.63
C SER A 39 -6.00 -2.76 -19.32
N PHE A 40 -5.72 -3.42 -18.19
CA PHE A 40 -5.48 -2.70 -16.93
C PHE A 40 -4.09 -2.07 -17.04
N LYS A 41 -3.93 -1.20 -18.04
CA LYS A 41 -3.02 -0.08 -17.95
C LYS A 41 -3.83 0.99 -17.24
N LEU A 42 -3.44 1.34 -16.02
CA LEU A 42 -3.73 2.69 -15.53
C LEU A 42 -2.77 3.64 -16.26
N ASP A 43 -2.96 3.77 -17.57
CA ASP A 43 -2.48 4.93 -18.34
C ASP A 43 -3.35 6.10 -17.89
N MET A 44 -3.05 6.63 -16.71
CA MET A 44 -3.68 7.86 -16.23
C MET A 44 -2.79 9.03 -16.62
N SER A 45 -2.63 9.22 -17.92
CA SER A 45 -2.02 10.41 -18.51
C SER A 45 -3.02 11.05 -19.48
N LYS A 46 -3.53 12.22 -19.06
CA LYS A 46 -4.57 13.10 -19.66
C LYS A 46 -6.02 12.60 -19.49
N GLU A 47 -6.95 13.24 -18.79
CA GLU A 47 -7.05 14.58 -18.21
C GLU A 47 -6.55 14.77 -16.76
N ALA A 48 -5.60 15.69 -16.62
CA ALA A 48 -5.51 16.56 -15.47
C ALA A 48 -6.76 17.46 -15.36
N ASN A 49 -7.09 17.88 -14.13
CA ASN A 49 -7.94 19.03 -13.80
C ASN A 49 -9.45 18.83 -13.51
N ARG A 50 -9.81 17.91 -12.60
CA ARG A 50 -10.97 18.13 -11.70
C ARG A 50 -10.93 17.41 -10.33
N ARG A 51 -9.76 16.91 -9.93
CA ARG A 51 -9.56 16.21 -8.63
C ARG A 51 -8.54 16.91 -7.70
N GLY A 52 -7.90 17.98 -8.16
CA GLY A 52 -6.83 18.67 -7.41
C GLY A 52 -7.32 19.39 -6.14
N LEU A 53 -8.57 19.84 -6.09
CA LEU A 53 -9.06 20.65 -4.98
C LEU A 53 -9.43 19.81 -3.73
N MET A 54 -9.93 18.59 -3.92
CA MET A 54 -10.34 17.73 -2.79
C MET A 54 -9.16 17.01 -2.13
N GLY A 55 -8.09 16.71 -2.87
CA GLY A 55 -6.90 16.06 -2.33
C GLY A 55 -6.03 17.00 -1.49
N ILE A 56 -5.78 18.22 -1.97
CA ILE A 56 -4.90 19.18 -1.28
C ILE A 56 -5.54 19.66 0.02
N GLY A 57 -6.83 19.99 0.00
CA GLY A 57 -7.56 20.41 1.21
C GLY A 57 -7.57 19.34 2.29
N PHE A 58 -7.78 18.07 1.92
CA PHE A 58 -7.75 16.95 2.86
C PHE A 58 -6.35 16.70 3.45
N LEU A 59 -5.29 16.84 2.64
CA LEU A 59 -3.91 16.72 3.13
C LEU A 59 -3.52 17.85 4.07
N ILE A 60 -3.94 19.09 3.79
CA ILE A 60 -3.74 20.23 4.69
C ILE A 60 -4.52 20.02 5.99
N LEU A 61 -5.79 19.59 5.90
CA LEU A 61 -6.63 19.30 7.06
C LEU A 61 -6.01 18.22 7.95
N LEU A 62 -5.53 17.11 7.37
CA LEU A 62 -4.82 16.05 8.10
C LEU A 62 -3.53 16.56 8.76
N LYS A 63 -2.80 17.46 8.10
CA LYS A 63 -1.55 18.02 8.60
C LYS A 63 -1.76 19.06 9.72
N VAL A 64 -2.93 19.68 9.77
CA VAL A 64 -3.35 20.60 10.86
C VAL A 64 -3.97 19.83 12.03
N LEU A 65 -4.77 18.78 11.77
CA LEU A 65 -5.37 17.96 12.84
C LEU A 65 -4.39 16.96 13.47
N GLY A 66 -3.44 16.41 12.70
CA GLY A 66 -2.43 15.47 13.20
C GLY A 66 -1.61 15.96 14.40
N PRO A 67 -1.05 17.19 14.39
CA PRO A 67 -0.25 17.69 15.51
C PRO A 67 -1.08 17.95 16.77
N LEU A 68 -2.41 18.10 16.68
CA LEU A 68 -3.26 18.21 17.88
C LEU A 68 -3.21 16.92 18.68
N VAL A 69 -3.37 15.75 18.05
CA VAL A 69 -3.33 14.46 18.77
C VAL A 69 -1.94 14.21 19.38
N GLY A 70 -0.88 14.56 18.66
CA GLY A 70 0.50 14.43 19.15
C GLY A 70 0.81 15.38 20.32
N SER A 71 0.36 16.64 20.26
CA SER A 71 0.60 17.61 21.32
C SER A 71 -0.14 17.25 22.61
N TYR A 72 -1.37 16.71 22.51
CA TYR A 72 -2.11 16.22 23.67
C TYR A 72 -1.43 15.03 24.37
N LEU A 73 -0.79 14.11 23.62
CA LEU A 73 -0.03 13.01 24.24
C LEU A 73 1.18 13.52 25.01
N ILE A 74 1.95 14.44 24.43
CA ILE A 74 3.13 15.02 25.09
C ILE A 74 2.71 15.82 26.33
N ALA A 75 1.65 16.63 26.22
CA ALA A 75 1.10 17.39 27.35
C ALA A 75 0.61 16.46 28.47
N GLY A 76 -0.05 15.34 28.13
CA GLY A 76 -0.49 14.34 29.11
C GLY A 76 0.66 13.69 29.86
N ILE A 77 1.75 13.35 29.18
CA ILE A 77 2.96 12.80 29.82
C ILE A 77 3.58 13.82 30.78
N ILE A 78 3.70 15.08 30.35
CA ILE A 78 4.27 16.15 31.19
C ILE A 78 3.42 16.38 32.44
N LEU A 79 2.09 16.47 32.28
CA LEU A 79 1.17 16.60 33.42
C LEU A 79 1.26 15.40 34.36
N GLY A 80 1.32 14.18 33.82
CA GLY A 80 1.44 12.96 34.63
C GLY A 80 2.73 12.93 35.45
N VAL A 81 3.87 13.32 34.86
CA VAL A 81 5.15 13.41 35.57
C VAL A 81 5.11 14.50 36.64
N LEU A 82 4.56 15.67 36.34
CA LEU A 82 4.38 16.74 37.33
C LEU A 82 3.54 16.26 38.52
N PHE A 83 2.43 15.58 38.25
CA PHE A 83 1.56 15.06 39.29
C PHE A 83 2.26 13.99 40.15
N ALA A 84 3.03 13.10 39.52
CA ALA A 84 3.83 12.10 40.23
C ALA A 84 4.93 12.74 41.10
N VAL A 85 5.57 13.82 40.63
CA VAL A 85 6.58 14.56 41.40
C VAL A 85 5.95 15.27 42.59
N ILE A 86 4.76 15.86 42.42
CA ILE A 86 4.01 16.50 43.51
C ILE A 86 3.61 15.45 44.56
N ASP A 87 3.04 14.32 44.14
CA ASP A 87 2.67 13.22 45.04
C ASP A 87 3.89 12.67 45.79
N TYR A 88 5.00 12.45 45.08
CA TYR A 88 6.26 12.04 45.68
C TYR A 88 6.79 13.05 46.71
N SER A 89 6.66 14.35 46.42
CA SER A 89 7.08 15.42 47.33
C SER A 89 6.17 15.49 48.56
N ALA A 90 4.86 15.33 48.38
CA ALA A 90 3.89 15.30 49.47
C ALA A 90 4.07 14.09 50.38
N LYS A 91 4.51 12.95 49.83
CA LYS A 91 4.76 11.72 50.60
C LYS A 91 6.10 11.72 51.34
N LYS A 92 7.05 12.54 50.88
CA LYS A 92 8.37 12.69 51.50
C LYS A 92 8.40 13.73 52.62
N SER A 93 7.48 14.70 52.59
CA SER A 93 7.33 15.73 53.63
C SER A 93 6.52 15.23 54.82
#